data_AF-A0A0P7XIM8-F1
#
_entry.id   AF-A0A0P7XIM8-F1
#
_cell.length_a   1.000
_cell.length_b   1.000
_cell.length_c   1.000
_cell.angle_alpha   90.00
_cell.angle_beta   90.00
_cell.angle_gamma   90.00
#
_symmetry.space_group_name_H-M   'P 1'
#
loop_
_entity.id
_entity.type
_entity.pdbx_description
1 polymer ?
#
loop_
_entity_poly.entity_id
_entity_poly.type
_entity_poly.pdbx_seq_one_letter_code
_entity_poly.pdbx_strand_id
1 'polypeptide(L)'
;MWRWASGSLPCSAAHAGIPGQRSETPQHLAHRFPNLDLEIFFATEVFWDYFALDCLATTKVQFLLSILLSFCLGLEFTGAPGQWARYVRWDASTRSDLSFQFKTDVSDAMILYFDDGGYCDFLQLMIIEGKLQLRFSIDCAETVVTSDKRVNDSNWHFTTLSRYNLRTALRLDSEIKADEVKPQRQFMKIVSDLFLGGVPLDIRTSALTQPRVKEQPPFKGIITDLKYGNTEPRLINSHRVRLDMEGLCAESPCVNGGICSIADGELLCDCSNTGYIGRFCEKGEFR
;
A
#
# COMPACT_ATOMS: atom_id res chain seq x y z
N MET A 1 38.61 5.90 -23.41
CA MET A 1 38.08 7.02 -22.60
C MET A 1 37.02 7.74 -23.42
N TRP A 2 35.76 7.31 -23.31
CA TRP A 2 34.57 8.09 -23.68
C TRP A 2 33.43 7.61 -22.76
N ARG A 3 32.77 8.57 -22.11
CA ARG A 3 31.65 8.43 -21.17
C ARG A 3 30.37 8.93 -21.85
N TRP A 4 29.24 8.73 -21.15
CA TRP A 4 27.91 9.35 -21.29
C TRP A 4 26.96 8.62 -22.25
N ALA A 5 25.65 8.50 -22.01
CA ALA A 5 24.82 8.77 -20.83
C ALA A 5 23.39 8.23 -21.06
N SER A 6 22.68 8.14 -19.93
CA SER A 6 21.23 8.08 -19.73
C SER A 6 20.35 8.86 -20.72
N GLY A 7 19.13 8.36 -20.97
CA GLY A 7 18.03 9.19 -21.47
C GLY A 7 16.82 8.40 -21.92
N SER A 8 15.80 8.38 -21.08
CA SER A 8 14.47 7.80 -21.30
C SER A 8 13.47 8.83 -21.86
N LEU A 9 12.44 8.30 -22.55
CA LEU A 9 11.13 8.88 -22.94
C LEU A 9 11.07 9.74 -24.23
N PRO A 10 9.89 9.91 -24.88
CA PRO A 10 8.62 9.17 -24.82
C PRO A 10 8.03 8.80 -26.21
N CYS A 11 7.05 7.87 -26.23
CA CYS A 11 6.10 7.74 -27.33
C CYS A 11 5.13 8.94 -27.31
N SER A 12 5.06 9.67 -28.42
CA SER A 12 3.96 10.58 -28.72
C SER A 12 3.57 10.45 -30.19
N ALA A 13 2.28 10.70 -30.42
CA ALA A 13 1.50 10.40 -31.61
C ALA A 13 1.96 11.12 -32.90
N ALA A 14 1.60 10.53 -34.05
CA ALA A 14 0.72 11.13 -35.07
C ALA A 14 1.09 10.77 -36.53
N HIS A 15 0.03 10.48 -37.29
CA HIS A 15 -0.15 10.37 -38.73
C HIS A 15 0.88 10.99 -39.71
N ALA A 16 1.18 10.24 -40.78
CA ALA A 16 1.06 10.58 -42.22
C ALA A 16 1.93 9.56 -43.00
N GLY A 17 1.44 8.85 -44.03
CA GLY A 17 1.21 9.38 -45.37
C GLY A 17 2.27 8.86 -46.36
N ILE A 18 1.90 7.82 -47.12
CA ILE A 18 2.51 7.21 -48.33
C ILE A 18 2.92 8.33 -49.35
N PRO A 19 4.00 8.25 -50.18
CA PRO A 19 4.07 7.29 -51.30
C PRO A 19 5.44 6.84 -51.87
N GLY A 20 5.47 5.56 -52.27
CA GLY A 20 5.62 5.13 -53.66
C GLY A 20 6.96 5.32 -54.37
N GLN A 21 7.62 4.19 -54.71
CA GLN A 21 8.10 3.98 -56.09
C GLN A 21 8.27 2.48 -56.41
N ARG A 22 7.57 2.08 -57.49
CA ARG A 22 7.75 0.92 -58.39
C ARG A 22 9.17 1.00 -59.00
N SER A 23 9.88 -0.03 -59.46
CA SER A 23 9.49 -1.21 -60.26
C SER A 23 10.72 -2.13 -60.53
N GLU A 24 10.48 -3.44 -60.56
CA GLU A 24 10.93 -4.48 -61.53
C GLU A 24 12.45 -4.71 -61.84
N THR A 25 12.96 -5.84 -61.31
CA THR A 25 13.60 -7.06 -61.92
C THR A 25 14.20 -7.07 -63.35
N PRO A 26 14.89 -8.15 -63.81
CA PRO A 26 15.87 -9.08 -63.19
C PRO A 26 17.11 -9.31 -64.11
N GLN A 27 18.04 -10.18 -63.69
CA GLN A 27 19.12 -10.81 -64.48
C GLN A 27 20.42 -10.01 -64.69
N HIS A 28 21.43 -10.30 -63.87
CA HIS A 28 22.77 -10.57 -64.38
C HIS A 28 23.53 -11.55 -63.47
N LEU A 29 23.76 -12.74 -64.03
CA LEU A 29 25.00 -13.52 -63.94
C LEU A 29 25.29 -14.27 -62.64
N ALA A 30 24.65 -15.44 -62.55
CA ALA A 30 25.28 -16.63 -62.01
C ALA A 30 26.52 -16.99 -62.86
N HIS A 31 27.72 -16.88 -62.27
CA HIS A 31 28.92 -17.57 -62.72
C HIS A 31 29.84 -17.86 -61.53
N ARG A 32 29.51 -18.90 -60.76
CA ARG A 32 30.53 -19.69 -60.07
C ARG A 32 29.98 -21.05 -59.64
N PHE A 33 30.57 -22.09 -60.22
CA PHE A 33 30.51 -23.51 -59.87
C PHE A 33 29.36 -24.34 -60.47
N PRO A 34 29.69 -25.24 -61.44
CA PRO A 34 28.80 -26.24 -61.98
C PRO A 34 28.87 -27.55 -61.17
N ASN A 35 27.78 -28.31 -61.20
CA ASN A 35 27.67 -29.74 -60.88
C ASN A 35 27.91 -30.18 -59.43
N LEU A 36 26.83 -30.25 -58.66
CA LEU A 36 26.46 -31.50 -57.98
C LEU A 36 24.93 -31.58 -57.93
N ASP A 37 24.42 -32.79 -58.20
CA ASP A 37 23.05 -33.10 -58.55
C ASP A 37 21.99 -32.76 -57.50
N LEU A 38 20.82 -32.38 -58.03
CA LEU A 38 19.54 -32.31 -57.35
C LEU A 38 19.00 -33.72 -57.08
N GLU A 39 18.65 -34.00 -55.83
CA GLU A 39 17.38 -34.67 -55.54
C GLU A 39 16.50 -33.74 -54.71
N ILE A 40 15.21 -33.89 -54.94
CA ILE A 40 14.18 -32.88 -54.85
C ILE A 40 13.10 -33.37 -53.85
N PHE A 41 12.48 -32.41 -53.16
CA PHE A 41 11.17 -32.47 -52.47
C PHE A 41 11.08 -33.22 -51.12
N PHE A 42 10.32 -32.80 -50.11
CA PHE A 42 9.35 -31.71 -49.84
C PHE A 42 9.16 -31.65 -48.31
N ALA A 43 8.55 -30.57 -47.81
CA ALA A 43 7.90 -30.39 -46.50
C ALA A 43 8.66 -29.59 -45.42
N THR A 44 8.59 -28.26 -45.52
CA THR A 44 8.67 -27.35 -44.35
C THR A 44 7.60 -26.25 -44.45
N GLU A 45 6.32 -26.62 -44.40
CA GLU A 45 5.21 -25.67 -44.21
C GLU A 45 4.16 -26.18 -43.20
N VAL A 46 4.58 -26.74 -42.06
CA VAL A 46 3.62 -27.07 -40.96
C VAL A 46 4.20 -26.86 -39.56
N PHE A 47 5.17 -25.95 -39.38
CA PHE A 47 5.82 -25.76 -38.07
C PHE A 47 5.79 -24.33 -37.51
N TRP A 48 5.02 -23.42 -38.12
CA TRP A 48 4.90 -22.03 -37.63
C TRP A 48 3.52 -21.66 -37.06
N ASP A 49 2.49 -22.50 -37.21
CA ASP A 49 1.15 -22.19 -36.66
C ASP A 49 0.89 -22.77 -35.25
N TYR A 50 1.73 -23.69 -34.77
CA TYR A 50 1.60 -24.22 -33.40
C TYR A 50 2.26 -23.33 -32.32
N PHE A 51 3.24 -22.48 -32.68
CA PHE A 51 3.91 -21.62 -31.71
C PHE A 51 3.23 -20.26 -31.49
N ALA A 52 2.25 -19.88 -32.34
CA ALA A 52 1.53 -18.62 -32.20
C ALA A 52 0.30 -18.69 -31.28
N LEU A 53 -0.29 -19.88 -31.07
CA LEU A 53 -1.43 -20.04 -30.17
C LEU A 53 -1.04 -20.23 -28.69
N ASP A 54 0.15 -20.74 -28.39
CA ASP A 54 0.59 -20.97 -27.00
C ASP A 54 1.21 -19.74 -26.31
N CYS A 55 1.48 -18.66 -27.06
CA CYS A 55 2.03 -17.41 -26.51
C CYS A 55 0.95 -16.42 -26.03
N LEU A 56 -0.27 -16.52 -26.58
CA LEU A 56 -1.42 -15.68 -26.19
C LEU A 56 -2.17 -16.21 -24.96
N ALA A 57 -2.09 -17.52 -24.69
CA ALA A 57 -2.72 -18.13 -23.52
C ALA A 57 -1.89 -17.92 -22.24
N THR A 58 -0.56 -18.03 -22.33
CA THR A 58 0.37 -17.85 -21.20
C THR A 58 0.43 -16.40 -20.72
N THR A 59 0.46 -15.42 -21.63
CA THR A 59 0.45 -14.00 -21.26
C THR A 59 -0.83 -13.59 -20.54
N LYS A 60 -2.01 -14.01 -21.00
CA LYS A 60 -3.28 -13.72 -20.31
C LYS A 60 -3.37 -14.37 -18.93
N VAL A 61 -2.91 -15.61 -18.76
CA VAL A 61 -2.91 -16.30 -17.46
C VAL A 61 -1.94 -15.61 -16.49
N GLN A 62 -0.81 -15.09 -16.97
CA GLN A 62 0.19 -14.42 -16.15
C GLN A 62 -0.23 -12.99 -15.74
N PHE A 63 -0.98 -12.29 -16.60
CA PHE A 63 -1.66 -11.05 -16.23
C PHE A 63 -2.84 -11.29 -15.26
N LEU A 64 -3.60 -12.37 -15.43
CA LEU A 64 -4.66 -12.75 -14.48
C LEU A 64 -4.09 -13.16 -13.12
N LEU A 65 -2.95 -13.87 -13.09
CA LEU A 65 -2.23 -14.20 -11.85
C LEU A 65 -1.67 -12.94 -11.16
N SER A 66 -1.14 -11.97 -11.91
CA SER A 66 -0.62 -10.73 -11.31
C SER A 66 -1.73 -9.79 -10.82
N ILE A 67 -2.91 -9.82 -11.43
CA ILE A 67 -4.12 -9.13 -10.95
C ILE A 67 -4.68 -9.80 -9.69
N LEU A 68 -4.56 -11.13 -9.57
CA LEU A 68 -4.94 -11.90 -8.37
C LEU A 68 -3.93 -11.78 -7.21
N LEU A 69 -2.69 -11.36 -7.49
CA LEU A 69 -1.62 -11.10 -6.51
C LEU A 69 -1.51 -9.61 -6.16
N SER A 70 -2.58 -8.82 -6.32
CA SER A 70 -2.68 -7.53 -5.64
C SER A 70 -2.99 -7.80 -4.17
N PHE A 71 -1.97 -8.30 -3.46
CA PHE A 71 -2.00 -8.45 -2.01
C PHE A 71 -2.22 -7.07 -1.41
N CYS A 72 -3.35 -6.90 -0.75
CA CYS A 72 -3.68 -5.67 -0.05
C CYS A 72 -2.79 -5.60 1.19
N LEU A 73 -1.64 -4.95 1.08
CA LEU A 73 -0.69 -4.75 2.17
C LEU A 73 -1.40 -4.01 3.32
N GLY A 74 -1.67 -4.71 4.41
CA GLY A 74 -2.25 -4.12 5.62
C GLY A 74 -1.18 -3.81 6.68
N LEU A 75 -1.58 -3.07 7.70
CA LEU A 75 -0.86 -2.95 8.96
C LEU A 75 -1.68 -3.65 10.05
N GLU A 76 -1.09 -4.67 10.68
CA GLU A 76 -1.63 -5.30 11.87
C GLU A 76 -1.10 -4.57 13.11
N PHE A 77 -2.05 -4.03 13.87
CA PHE A 77 -1.84 -3.43 15.18
C PHE A 77 -2.29 -4.44 16.25
N THR A 78 -1.35 -4.88 17.07
CA THR A 78 -1.61 -5.90 18.11
C THR A 78 -2.26 -5.33 19.37
N GLY A 79 -2.39 -4.00 19.45
CA GLY A 79 -2.82 -3.29 20.66
C GLY A 79 -1.68 -3.08 21.66
N ALA A 80 -0.43 -3.22 21.23
CA ALA A 80 0.73 -3.04 22.09
C ALA A 80 0.86 -1.57 22.54
N PRO A 81 1.18 -1.31 23.83
CA PRO A 81 1.43 0.05 24.30
C PRO A 81 2.54 0.74 23.50
N GLY A 82 2.28 1.98 23.09
CA GLY A 82 3.24 2.80 22.32
C GLY A 82 3.49 2.32 20.89
N GLN A 83 2.65 1.45 20.34
CA GLN A 83 2.67 1.15 18.91
C GLN A 83 2.15 2.34 18.09
N TRP A 84 2.64 2.49 16.86
CA TRP A 84 2.15 3.50 15.92
C TRP A 84 2.74 3.27 14.53
N ALA A 85 2.06 3.77 13.51
CA ALA A 85 2.62 3.94 12.17
C ALA A 85 2.55 5.41 11.77
N ARG A 86 3.62 5.92 11.13
CA ARG A 86 3.76 7.33 10.75
C ARG A 86 3.85 7.45 9.24
N TYR A 87 2.93 8.20 8.65
CA TYR A 87 2.87 8.48 7.22
C TYR A 87 3.19 9.94 6.95
N VAL A 88 3.66 10.24 5.74
CA VAL A 88 3.81 11.63 5.30
C VAL A 88 2.49 12.38 5.49
N ARG A 89 2.58 13.62 5.99
CA ARG A 89 1.46 14.55 6.21
C ARG A 89 0.37 14.46 5.13
N TRP A 90 -0.88 14.28 5.58
CA TRP A 90 -2.06 14.48 4.74
C TRP A 90 -2.36 15.98 4.59
N ASP A 91 -2.51 16.45 3.36
CA ASP A 91 -2.85 17.85 3.10
C ASP A 91 -4.36 18.12 3.20
N ALA A 92 -4.88 18.21 4.42
CA ALA A 92 -6.30 18.48 4.71
C ALA A 92 -6.61 19.97 4.94
N SER A 93 -5.78 20.90 4.44
CA SER A 93 -5.89 22.34 4.73
C SER A 93 -7.24 22.94 4.31
N THR A 94 -7.63 22.75 3.05
CA THR A 94 -8.85 23.33 2.44
C THR A 94 -9.81 22.28 1.92
N ARG A 95 -9.37 21.43 0.99
CA ARG A 95 -10.13 20.27 0.46
C ARG A 95 -9.21 19.07 0.32
N SER A 96 -9.62 17.94 0.90
CA SER A 96 -8.98 16.65 0.65
C SER A 96 -9.82 15.53 1.23
N ASP A 97 -9.59 14.32 0.73
CA ASP A 97 -10.19 13.10 1.23
C ASP A 97 -9.07 12.17 1.73
N LEU A 98 -9.34 11.47 2.84
CA LEU A 98 -8.52 10.36 3.33
C LEU A 98 -9.41 9.15 3.51
N SER A 99 -9.04 8.01 2.94
CA SER A 99 -9.80 6.77 3.05
C SER A 99 -8.92 5.60 3.49
N PHE A 100 -9.51 4.64 4.19
CA PHE A 100 -8.89 3.37 4.53
C PHE A 100 -9.96 2.32 4.86
N GLN A 101 -9.56 1.06 4.84
CA GLN A 101 -10.34 -0.05 5.37
C GLN A 101 -9.76 -0.51 6.70
N PHE A 102 -10.61 -0.95 7.61
CA PHE A 102 -10.16 -1.48 8.89
C PHE A 102 -11.08 -2.58 9.43
N LYS A 103 -10.52 -3.42 10.29
CA LYS A 103 -11.22 -4.49 11.02
C LYS A 103 -10.75 -4.50 12.47
N THR A 104 -11.68 -4.60 13.41
CA THR A 104 -11.37 -4.55 14.85
C THR A 104 -12.44 -5.19 15.72
N ASP A 105 -12.04 -5.65 16.91
CA ASP A 105 -12.91 -6.15 17.98
C ASP A 105 -12.94 -5.21 19.21
N VAL A 106 -12.18 -4.11 19.21
CA VAL A 106 -12.09 -3.21 20.37
C VAL A 106 -13.15 -2.11 20.33
N SER A 107 -13.65 -1.75 21.51
CA SER A 107 -14.67 -0.70 21.66
C SER A 107 -14.11 0.70 21.87
N ASP A 108 -12.85 0.82 22.31
CA ASP A 108 -12.21 2.11 22.59
C ASP A 108 -10.77 2.08 22.09
N ALA A 109 -10.42 2.96 21.15
CA ALA A 109 -9.09 3.01 20.55
C ALA A 109 -8.85 4.27 19.70
N MET A 110 -7.61 4.74 19.65
CA MET A 110 -7.18 5.76 18.69
C MET A 110 -6.84 5.16 17.34
N ILE A 111 -7.57 5.55 16.29
CA ILE A 111 -7.27 5.12 14.92
C ILE A 111 -6.27 6.07 14.25
N LEU A 112 -6.52 7.38 14.24
CA LEU A 112 -5.63 8.34 13.59
C LEU A 112 -5.54 9.70 14.28
N TYR A 113 -4.41 10.37 14.11
CA TYR A 113 -4.14 11.70 14.64
C TYR A 113 -3.18 12.51 13.77
N PHE A 114 -3.44 13.82 13.62
CA PHE A 114 -2.47 14.82 13.16
C PHE A 114 -2.86 16.22 13.67
N ASP A 115 -1.91 17.16 13.68
CA ASP A 115 -2.12 18.51 14.20
C ASP A 115 -1.20 19.60 13.60
N ASP A 116 -1.32 20.82 14.13
CA ASP A 116 -0.47 21.98 13.84
C ASP A 116 0.74 22.14 14.77
N GLY A 117 1.13 21.09 15.48
CA GLY A 117 2.34 21.07 16.29
C GLY A 117 2.23 21.81 17.63
N GLY A 118 1.07 21.74 18.29
CA GLY A 118 0.90 22.25 19.66
C GLY A 118 0.14 23.57 19.79
N TYR A 119 -0.59 24.00 18.77
CA TYR A 119 -1.40 25.23 18.84
C TYR A 119 -2.87 24.91 19.03
N CYS A 120 -3.64 24.80 17.95
CA CYS A 120 -5.10 24.66 18.05
C CYS A 120 -5.73 23.74 17.02
N ASP A 121 -5.09 23.50 15.89
CA ASP A 121 -5.65 22.71 14.81
C ASP A 121 -5.25 21.25 14.98
N PHE A 122 -6.25 20.37 14.99
CA PHE A 122 -6.02 18.93 15.03
C PHE A 122 -7.19 18.19 14.39
N LEU A 123 -6.95 16.94 14.03
CA LEU A 123 -7.98 15.99 13.69
C LEU A 123 -7.62 14.64 14.32
N GLN A 124 -8.58 14.07 15.03
CA GLN A 124 -8.47 12.80 15.74
C GLN A 124 -9.66 11.92 15.39
N LEU A 125 -9.40 10.68 14.98
CA LEU A 125 -10.43 9.64 14.85
C LEU A 125 -10.22 8.57 15.91
N MET A 126 -11.28 8.31 16.66
CA MET A 126 -11.34 7.32 17.73
C MET A 126 -12.46 6.32 17.46
N ILE A 127 -12.32 5.11 18.03
CA ILE A 127 -13.45 4.27 18.39
C ILE A 127 -13.79 4.61 19.84
N ILE A 128 -15.06 4.88 20.13
CA ILE A 128 -15.58 5.10 21.48
C ILE A 128 -16.88 4.33 21.62
N GLU A 129 -16.96 3.46 22.63
CA GLU A 129 -18.09 2.54 22.85
C GLU A 129 -18.48 1.76 21.57
N GLY A 130 -17.49 1.40 20.75
CA GLY A 130 -17.64 0.66 19.50
C GLY A 130 -18.07 1.49 18.29
N LYS A 131 -18.25 2.81 18.42
CA LYS A 131 -18.62 3.72 17.31
C LYS A 131 -17.44 4.59 16.90
N LEU A 132 -17.42 5.05 15.65
CA LEU A 132 -16.41 6.03 15.22
C LEU A 132 -16.77 7.42 15.73
N GLN A 133 -15.80 8.09 16.34
CA GLN A 133 -15.89 9.49 16.75
C GLN A 133 -14.74 10.28 16.14
N LEU A 134 -15.08 11.22 15.26
CA LEU A 134 -14.18 12.16 14.63
C LEU A 134 -14.24 13.50 15.36
N ARG A 135 -13.15 13.89 16.00
CA ARG A 135 -12.99 15.19 16.67
C ARG A 135 -11.99 16.03 15.90
N PHE A 136 -12.33 17.28 15.62
CA PHE A 136 -11.42 18.18 14.91
C PHE A 136 -11.58 19.61 15.37
N SER A 137 -10.49 20.38 15.27
CA SER A 137 -10.43 21.80 15.58
C SER A 137 -9.76 22.56 14.46
N ILE A 138 -10.29 23.73 14.13
CA ILE A 138 -9.70 24.68 13.19
C ILE A 138 -9.74 26.04 13.87
N ASP A 139 -8.58 26.65 14.06
CA ASP A 139 -8.42 27.97 14.69
C ASP A 139 -9.08 28.00 16.09
N CYS A 140 -8.84 26.93 16.85
CA CYS A 140 -9.34 26.69 18.20
C CYS A 140 -10.87 26.51 18.31
N ALA A 141 -11.61 26.53 17.18
CA ALA A 141 -13.01 26.14 17.13
C ALA A 141 -13.08 24.63 16.88
N GLU A 142 -13.73 23.91 17.79
CA GLU A 142 -13.74 22.45 17.81
C GLU A 142 -15.16 21.90 17.67
N THR A 143 -15.30 20.74 17.02
CA THR A 143 -16.53 19.94 17.06
C THR A 143 -16.23 18.44 16.99
N VAL A 144 -17.29 17.63 17.14
CA VAL A 144 -17.27 16.17 17.16
C VAL A 144 -18.36 15.61 16.26
N VAL A 145 -18.01 14.65 15.41
CA VAL A 145 -18.91 13.89 14.54
C VAL A 145 -18.86 12.43 14.97
N THR A 146 -20.02 11.83 15.29
CA THR A 146 -20.11 10.43 15.75
C THR A 146 -20.96 9.61 14.78
N SER A 147 -20.53 8.39 14.47
CA SER A 147 -21.32 7.44 13.69
C SER A 147 -22.47 6.84 14.50
N ASP A 148 -23.53 6.43 13.82
CA ASP A 148 -24.60 5.64 14.41
C ASP A 148 -24.19 4.16 14.48
N LYS A 149 -23.51 3.69 13.42
CA LYS A 149 -23.05 2.29 13.30
C LYS A 149 -21.86 1.98 14.21
N ARG A 150 -21.89 0.78 14.79
CA ARG A 150 -20.77 0.16 15.53
C ARG A 150 -19.81 -0.56 14.57
N VAL A 151 -18.53 -0.59 14.91
CA VAL A 151 -17.43 -1.11 14.06
C VAL A 151 -16.57 -2.18 14.71
N ASN A 152 -16.90 -2.56 15.96
CA ASN A 152 -16.16 -3.53 16.77
C ASN A 152 -16.69 -4.96 16.60
N ASP A 153 -17.17 -5.30 15.40
CA ASP A 153 -17.82 -6.57 15.08
C ASP A 153 -16.88 -7.58 14.39
N SER A 154 -15.58 -7.27 14.31
CA SER A 154 -14.57 -8.05 13.59
C SER A 154 -14.82 -8.20 12.09
N ASN A 155 -15.67 -7.36 11.49
CA ASN A 155 -15.84 -7.28 10.04
C ASN A 155 -15.03 -6.12 9.45
N TRP A 156 -14.88 -6.15 8.12
CA TRP A 156 -14.29 -5.04 7.39
C TRP A 156 -15.26 -3.87 7.30
N HIS A 157 -14.75 -2.68 7.62
CA HIS A 157 -15.41 -1.40 7.43
C HIS A 157 -14.58 -0.50 6.53
N PHE A 158 -15.26 0.28 5.69
CA PHE A 158 -14.63 1.29 4.86
C PHE A 158 -14.95 2.68 5.42
N THR A 159 -13.91 3.47 5.69
CA THR A 159 -14.06 4.83 6.21
C THR A 159 -13.44 5.84 5.27
N THR A 160 -14.12 6.98 5.09
CA THR A 160 -13.56 8.17 4.43
C THR A 160 -13.76 9.40 5.30
N LEU A 161 -12.70 10.17 5.48
CA LEU A 161 -12.73 11.51 6.04
C LEU A 161 -12.65 12.52 4.90
N SER A 162 -13.70 13.31 4.73
CA SER A 162 -13.79 14.30 3.66
C SER A 162 -13.80 15.70 4.23
N ARG A 163 -12.78 16.49 3.92
CA ARG A 163 -12.71 17.91 4.29
C ARG A 163 -13.10 18.79 3.12
N TYR A 164 -13.94 19.78 3.41
CA TYR A 164 -14.21 20.90 2.53
C TYR A 164 -14.43 22.16 3.37
N ASN A 165 -13.43 23.04 3.48
CA ASN A 165 -13.45 24.35 4.17
C ASN A 165 -14.25 24.34 5.48
N LEU A 166 -13.75 24.45 6.69
CA LEU A 166 -14.58 24.33 7.92
C LEU A 166 -15.43 23.04 8.13
N ARG A 167 -16.09 22.47 7.11
CA ARG A 167 -16.88 21.25 7.17
C ARG A 167 -16.00 20.03 7.02
N THR A 168 -16.22 19.05 7.88
CA THR A 168 -15.57 17.73 7.82
C THR A 168 -16.64 16.65 7.92
N ALA A 169 -16.63 15.70 6.98
CA ALA A 169 -17.54 14.57 6.94
C ALA A 169 -16.81 13.27 7.28
N LEU A 170 -17.44 12.45 8.12
CA LEU A 170 -17.12 11.07 8.38
C LEU A 170 -18.08 10.19 7.57
N ARG A 171 -17.56 9.46 6.60
CA ARG A 171 -18.27 8.41 5.90
C ARG A 171 -17.82 7.06 6.45
N LEU A 172 -18.76 6.24 6.90
CA LEU A 172 -18.54 4.88 7.36
C LEU A 172 -19.47 3.96 6.58
N ASP A 173 -18.91 3.13 5.70
CA ASP A 173 -19.65 2.29 4.77
C ASP A 173 -20.65 3.12 3.93
N SER A 174 -21.95 2.93 4.16
CA SER A 174 -23.04 3.69 3.55
C SER A 174 -23.50 4.90 4.36
N GLU A 175 -23.04 5.04 5.61
CA GLU A 175 -23.39 6.14 6.51
C GLU A 175 -22.52 7.37 6.24
N ILE A 176 -23.12 8.57 6.24
CA ILE A 176 -22.40 9.84 6.17
C ILE A 176 -22.89 10.75 7.28
N LYS A 177 -21.97 11.20 8.14
CA LYS A 177 -22.17 12.21 9.17
C LYS A 177 -21.20 13.36 8.93
N ALA A 178 -21.59 14.58 9.24
CA ALA A 178 -20.71 15.74 9.05
C ALA A 178 -21.08 16.85 10.01
N ASP A 179 -20.09 17.67 10.31
CA ASP A 179 -20.29 18.92 11.04
C ASP A 179 -19.29 19.98 10.56
N GLU A 180 -19.50 21.23 10.98
CA GLU A 180 -18.74 22.40 10.60
C GLU A 180 -18.42 23.26 11.81
N VAL A 181 -17.15 23.66 11.94
CA VAL A 181 -16.70 24.61 12.95
C VAL A 181 -16.93 26.06 12.50
N LYS A 182 -17.01 27.01 13.43
CA LYS A 182 -17.22 28.44 13.13
C LYS A 182 -16.05 29.35 13.58
N PRO A 183 -14.83 29.15 13.07
CA PRO A 183 -13.66 29.97 13.38
C PRO A 183 -13.58 31.26 12.55
N GLN A 184 -12.59 32.09 12.87
CA GLN A 184 -12.20 33.23 12.03
C GLN A 184 -11.47 32.75 10.76
N ARG A 185 -10.51 31.83 10.92
CA ARG A 185 -9.73 31.28 9.81
C ARG A 185 -10.45 30.15 9.08
N GLN A 186 -10.48 30.22 7.75
CA GLN A 186 -11.22 29.29 6.87
C GLN A 186 -10.46 28.00 6.47
N PHE A 187 -9.23 27.83 6.96
CA PHE A 187 -8.37 26.69 6.62
C PHE A 187 -7.68 26.12 7.85
N MET A 188 -7.38 24.82 7.80
CA MET A 188 -6.65 24.10 8.83
C MET A 188 -5.15 24.23 8.57
N LYS A 189 -4.38 24.59 9.59
CA LYS A 189 -2.92 24.47 9.60
C LYS A 189 -2.57 23.04 9.99
N ILE A 190 -1.60 22.46 9.29
CA ILE A 190 -1.15 21.09 9.53
C ILE A 190 0.36 21.10 9.47
N VAL A 191 0.99 20.68 10.55
CA VAL A 191 2.45 20.66 10.71
C VAL A 191 2.94 19.23 10.92
N SER A 192 2.21 18.43 11.70
CA SER A 192 2.62 17.06 11.97
C SER A 192 2.45 16.15 10.75
N ASP A 193 3.15 15.02 10.80
CA ASP A 193 2.81 13.86 9.99
C ASP A 193 1.51 13.19 10.47
N LEU A 194 1.00 12.23 9.71
CA LEU A 194 -0.15 11.42 10.08
C LEU A 194 0.29 10.22 10.93
N PHE A 195 -0.33 10.04 12.09
CA PHE A 195 -0.13 8.87 12.94
C PHE A 195 -1.35 7.96 12.90
N LEU A 196 -1.11 6.64 12.79
CA LEU A 196 -2.11 5.58 12.90
C LEU A 196 -1.87 4.67 14.09
N GLY A 197 -2.96 4.25 14.74
CA GLY A 197 -3.02 3.24 15.80
C GLY A 197 -2.38 3.61 17.15
N GLY A 198 -1.77 4.78 17.24
CA GLY A 198 -1.18 5.39 18.42
C GLY A 198 -0.21 6.52 18.04
N VAL A 199 0.49 7.09 19.03
CA VAL A 199 1.57 8.07 18.84
C VAL A 199 2.85 7.66 19.59
N PRO A 200 4.04 8.15 19.20
CA PRO A 200 5.26 7.93 19.97
C PRO A 200 5.13 8.46 21.41
N LEU A 201 5.48 7.65 22.40
CA LEU A 201 5.36 8.02 23.82
C LEU A 201 6.37 9.11 24.25
N ASP A 202 7.49 9.21 23.52
CA ASP A 202 8.56 10.18 23.72
C ASP A 202 8.32 11.51 23.00
N ILE A 203 7.21 11.64 22.24
CA ILE A 203 6.86 12.92 21.65
C ILE A 203 6.66 13.97 22.75
N ARG A 204 7.25 15.16 22.51
CA ARG A 204 7.15 16.28 23.43
C ARG A 204 5.69 16.74 23.50
N THR A 205 5.18 16.90 24.72
CA THR A 205 3.81 17.37 24.95
C THR A 205 3.51 18.70 24.28
N SER A 206 4.50 19.60 24.22
CA SER A 206 4.38 20.90 23.56
C SER A 206 4.29 20.83 22.04
N ALA A 207 4.60 19.68 21.43
CA ALA A 207 4.45 19.46 19.99
C ALA A 207 3.08 18.85 19.64
N LEU A 208 2.22 18.61 20.63
CA LEU A 208 0.90 18.03 20.47
C LEU A 208 -0.18 19.05 20.81
N THR A 209 -1.10 19.29 19.88
CA THR A 209 -2.26 20.15 20.11
C THR A 209 -3.26 19.50 21.07
N GLN A 210 -3.36 18.16 21.04
CA GLN A 210 -4.08 17.36 22.05
C GLN A 210 -3.11 16.44 22.82
N PRO A 211 -2.47 16.92 23.90
CA PRO A 211 -1.59 16.12 24.76
C PRO A 211 -2.15 14.77 25.20
N ARG A 212 -3.47 14.70 25.45
CA ARG A 212 -4.19 13.49 25.86
C ARG A 212 -4.16 12.36 24.83
N VAL A 213 -3.74 12.63 23.60
CA VAL A 213 -3.56 11.59 22.56
C VAL A 213 -2.58 10.50 23.01
N LYS A 214 -1.59 10.84 23.86
CA LYS A 214 -0.62 9.90 24.42
C LYS A 214 -1.23 8.87 25.38
N GLU A 215 -2.38 9.20 25.96
CA GLU A 215 -3.09 8.39 26.96
C GLU A 215 -4.22 7.59 26.35
N GLN A 216 -4.49 7.77 25.04
CA GLN A 216 -5.56 7.05 24.37
C GLN A 216 -5.23 5.56 24.23
N PRO A 217 -6.24 4.66 24.32
CA PRO A 217 -6.01 3.25 24.09
C PRO A 217 -5.44 3.00 22.67
N PRO A 218 -4.42 2.13 22.54
CA PRO A 218 -3.86 1.80 21.23
C PRO A 218 -4.87 0.99 20.40
N PHE A 219 -4.88 1.19 19.08
CA PHE A 219 -5.76 0.43 18.19
C PHE A 219 -5.38 -1.05 18.14
N LYS A 220 -6.35 -1.95 18.18
CA LYS A 220 -6.11 -3.37 17.91
C LYS A 220 -6.92 -3.79 16.70
N GLY A 221 -6.27 -4.36 15.70
CA GLY A 221 -6.92 -4.72 14.45
C GLY A 221 -6.01 -4.52 13.26
N ILE A 222 -6.63 -4.49 12.08
CA ILE A 222 -5.92 -4.34 10.81
C ILE A 222 -6.41 -3.06 10.14
N ILE A 223 -5.49 -2.27 9.57
CA ILE A 223 -5.78 -1.12 8.70
C ILE A 223 -5.13 -1.37 7.34
N THR A 224 -5.86 -1.18 6.26
CA THR A 224 -5.35 -1.36 4.89
C THR A 224 -5.90 -0.30 3.94
N ASP A 225 -5.35 -0.23 2.73
CA ASP A 225 -5.79 0.66 1.65
C ASP A 225 -5.86 2.14 2.05
N LEU A 226 -4.88 2.62 2.82
CA LEU A 226 -4.79 4.04 3.19
C LEU A 226 -4.52 4.88 1.94
N LYS A 227 -5.36 5.87 1.69
CA LYS A 227 -5.24 6.78 0.54
C LYS A 227 -5.50 8.21 0.93
N TYR A 228 -4.76 9.14 0.30
CA TYR A 228 -5.12 10.55 0.22
C TYR A 228 -5.71 10.79 -1.18
N GLY A 229 -7.02 10.96 -1.25
CA GLY A 229 -7.76 10.89 -2.52
C GLY A 229 -7.55 9.54 -3.21
N ASN A 230 -6.84 9.55 -4.34
CA ASN A 230 -6.54 8.35 -5.13
C ASN A 230 -5.09 7.86 -5.00
N THR A 231 -4.31 8.45 -4.09
CA THR A 231 -2.87 8.16 -3.96
C THR A 231 -2.56 7.52 -2.62
N GLU A 232 -1.79 6.44 -2.64
CA GLU A 232 -1.27 5.81 -1.42
C GLU A 232 -0.14 6.68 -0.83
N PRO A 233 -0.22 7.07 0.46
CA PRO A 233 0.81 7.88 1.09
C PRO A 233 2.02 7.03 1.48
N ARG A 234 3.20 7.65 1.44
CA ARG A 234 4.44 6.99 1.85
C ARG A 234 4.48 6.78 3.37
N LEU A 235 4.66 5.53 3.81
CA LEU A 235 5.02 5.20 5.18
C LEU A 235 6.45 5.73 5.48
N ILE A 236 6.59 6.50 6.55
CA ILE A 236 7.89 7.02 7.00
C ILE A 236 8.58 5.99 7.88
N ASN A 237 7.89 5.52 8.91
CA ASN A 237 8.33 4.48 9.84
C ASN A 237 7.16 3.98 10.71
N SER A 238 7.39 2.90 11.45
CA SER A 238 6.45 2.34 12.41
C SER A 238 7.18 1.79 13.64
N HIS A 239 6.45 1.57 14.73
CA HIS A 239 6.94 0.90 15.92
C HIS A 239 5.89 -0.09 16.44
N ARG A 240 6.28 -1.36 16.63
CA ARG A 240 5.40 -2.44 17.13
C ARG A 240 4.13 -2.66 16.30
N VAL A 241 4.19 -2.35 15.00
CA VAL A 241 3.16 -2.64 14.01
C VAL A 241 3.73 -3.66 13.05
N ARG A 242 2.97 -4.72 12.75
CA ARG A 242 3.36 -5.74 11.78
C ARG A 242 2.81 -5.35 10.42
N LEU A 243 3.61 -5.52 9.36
CA LEU A 243 3.08 -5.46 8.01
C LEU A 243 2.25 -6.74 7.82
N ASP A 244 0.94 -6.58 7.65
CA ASP A 244 0.03 -7.64 7.22
C ASP A 244 0.25 -7.84 5.71
N MET A 245 1.45 -8.30 5.38
CA MET A 245 1.71 -9.09 4.19
C MET A 245 1.51 -10.51 4.64
N GLU A 246 0.81 -11.31 3.85
CA GLU A 246 0.88 -12.75 4.01
C GLU A 246 2.34 -13.19 4.16
N GLY A 247 2.63 -13.74 5.34
CA GLY A 247 3.94 -14.26 5.68
C GLY A 247 4.43 -13.76 7.02
N LEU A 248 4.12 -14.49 8.10
CA LEU A 248 5.03 -14.62 9.25
C LEU A 248 6.50 -14.80 8.80
N CYS A 249 6.73 -15.28 7.57
CA CYS A 249 8.02 -15.47 6.92
C CYS A 249 8.54 -14.33 6.02
N ALA A 250 7.83 -13.21 5.86
CA ALA A 250 8.23 -12.12 4.96
C ALA A 250 9.54 -11.44 5.38
N GLU A 251 9.82 -11.38 6.69
CA GLU A 251 11.08 -10.86 7.25
C GLU A 251 12.07 -11.97 7.65
N SER A 252 11.83 -13.23 7.25
CA SER A 252 12.62 -14.42 7.61
C SER A 252 13.02 -14.49 9.11
N PRO A 253 12.05 -14.62 10.03
CA PRO A 253 12.32 -14.72 11.47
C PRO A 253 13.13 -15.95 11.89
N CYS A 254 13.27 -16.96 11.02
CA CYS A 254 14.21 -18.05 11.21
C CYS A 254 15.63 -17.56 10.96
N VAL A 255 16.48 -17.62 11.98
CA VAL A 255 17.88 -17.19 11.89
C VAL A 255 18.78 -18.34 11.43
N ASN A 256 20.06 -18.05 11.17
CA ASN A 256 21.08 -19.05 10.82
C ASN A 256 20.75 -19.93 9.60
N GLY A 257 19.99 -19.38 8.65
CA GLY A 257 19.63 -20.08 7.40
C GLY A 257 18.47 -21.06 7.55
N GLY A 258 17.68 -20.98 8.63
CA GLY A 258 16.46 -21.77 8.78
C GLY A 258 15.41 -21.42 7.73
N ILE A 259 14.68 -22.42 7.25
CA ILE A 259 13.61 -22.22 6.26
C ILE A 259 12.32 -21.87 7.00
N CYS A 260 11.77 -20.69 6.72
CA CYS A 260 10.51 -20.26 7.29
C CYS A 260 9.32 -20.78 6.47
N SER A 261 8.35 -21.39 7.16
CA SER A 261 7.09 -21.85 6.59
C SER A 261 5.92 -21.55 7.54
N ILE A 262 4.69 -21.61 7.03
CA ILE A 262 3.48 -21.44 7.83
C ILE A 262 2.68 -22.75 7.76
N ALA A 263 2.33 -23.31 8.91
CA ALA A 263 1.49 -24.49 9.04
C ALA A 263 0.39 -24.21 10.07
N ASP A 264 -0.87 -24.48 9.75
CA ASP A 264 -2.04 -24.20 10.59
C ASP A 264 -2.15 -22.76 11.13
N GLY A 265 -1.64 -21.79 10.36
CA GLY A 265 -1.63 -20.37 10.74
C GLY A 265 -0.51 -19.99 11.73
N GLU A 266 0.35 -20.94 12.11
CA GLU A 266 1.52 -20.69 12.96
C GLU A 266 2.84 -20.69 12.15
N LEU A 267 3.82 -19.94 12.65
CA LEU A 267 5.17 -19.87 12.10
C LEU A 267 5.97 -21.10 12.52
N LEU A 268 6.55 -21.79 11.53
CA LEU A 268 7.42 -22.94 11.70
C LEU A 268 8.77 -22.70 11.02
N CYS A 269 9.86 -22.88 11.77
CA CYS A 269 11.22 -22.86 11.25
C CYS A 269 11.78 -24.29 11.14
N ASP A 270 12.19 -24.69 9.93
CA ASP A 270 12.97 -25.91 9.74
C ASP A 270 14.46 -25.60 9.93
N CYS A 271 15.03 -26.18 10.99
CA CYS A 271 16.43 -26.00 11.36
C CYS A 271 17.33 -27.19 10.98
N SER A 272 16.77 -28.26 10.39
CA SER A 272 17.42 -29.58 10.24
C SER A 272 18.75 -29.53 9.48
N ASN A 273 18.93 -28.55 8.59
CA ASN A 273 20.14 -28.38 7.77
C ASN A 273 20.99 -27.16 8.15
N THR A 274 20.79 -26.62 9.36
CA THR A 274 21.48 -25.40 9.81
C THR A 274 22.56 -25.65 10.85
N GLY A 275 22.49 -26.77 11.59
CA GLY A 275 23.34 -27.01 12.78
C GLY A 275 22.90 -26.21 14.01
N TYR A 276 21.69 -25.64 13.95
CA TYR A 276 21.05 -24.93 15.05
C TYR A 276 19.71 -25.58 15.40
N ILE A 277 19.25 -25.36 16.62
CA ILE A 277 17.99 -25.83 17.17
C ILE A 277 17.23 -24.65 17.82
N GLY A 278 15.98 -24.87 18.20
CA GLY A 278 15.12 -23.84 18.78
C GLY A 278 13.98 -23.44 17.84
N ARG A 279 13.04 -22.63 18.35
CA ARG A 279 11.83 -22.26 17.60
C ARG A 279 12.15 -21.43 16.36
N PHE A 280 13.26 -20.70 16.38
CA PHE A 280 13.72 -19.83 15.31
C PHE A 280 15.15 -20.16 14.84
N CYS A 281 15.65 -21.38 15.13
CA CYS A 281 17.00 -21.83 14.82
C CYS A 281 18.11 -21.00 15.50
N GLU A 282 17.85 -20.52 16.71
CA GLU A 282 18.70 -19.55 17.41
C GLU A 282 19.79 -20.15 18.31
N LYS A 283 19.72 -21.45 18.64
CA LYS A 283 20.65 -22.12 19.57
C LYS A 283 21.58 -23.04 18.82
N GLY A 284 22.88 -22.90 19.03
CA GLY A 284 23.87 -23.81 18.43
C GLY A 284 23.70 -25.24 18.95
N GLU A 285 23.75 -26.21 18.04
CA GLU A 285 23.79 -27.62 18.40
C GLU A 285 25.23 -27.98 18.81
N PHE A 286 25.49 -28.15 20.11
CA PHE A 286 26.79 -28.58 20.60
C PHE A 286 27.03 -30.03 20.16
N ARG A 287 27.96 -30.23 19.23
CA ARG A 287 28.57 -31.54 18.96
C ARG A 287 29.82 -31.73 19.80
#